data_AF-A0A9E4G6K9-F1
#
_entry.id   AF-A0A9E4G6K9-F1
#
_cell.length_a   1.000
_cell.length_b   1.000
_cell.length_c   1.000
_cell.angle_alpha   90.00
_cell.angle_beta   90.00
_cell.angle_gamma   90.00
#
_symmetry.space_group_name_H-M   'P 1'
#
loop_
_entity.id
_entity.type
_entity.pdbx_description
1 polymer ?
#
loop_
_entity_poly.entity_id
_entity_poly.type
_entity_poly.pdbx_seq_one_letter_code
_entity_poly.pdbx_strand_id
1 'polypeptide(L)'
;MPVDRTETFVLANAAILFGLGVFLSFVNHDYFHSVYTAEDGLLEWLTVLALGSVAVLLAGRLWKYRHLLSWRQRSILAALSVLATFGAGEEISWGQRLLAIDSSEFFLSHNKQQEINLHNLAVGGVSINKDIFSKGILLLFVLYLGLIKPLYHASAFARRLLDAWGIPIPKRYQYLGYLLVIAVVEGLVNMATGAPRRGELTGAESHLSPEPA
;
A
#
# COMPACT_ATOMS: atom_id res chain seq x y z
N MET A 1 -24.71 5.75 -9.51
CA MET A 1 -24.09 5.51 -10.83
C MET A 1 -23.56 4.09 -10.85
N PRO A 2 -23.78 3.33 -11.93
CA PRO A 2 -23.20 1.99 -12.08
C PRO A 2 -21.67 2.07 -12.03
N VAL A 3 -21.03 0.99 -11.55
CA VAL A 3 -19.58 0.83 -11.61
C VAL A 3 -19.19 0.66 -13.08
N ASP A 4 -18.23 1.43 -13.56
CA ASP A 4 -17.79 1.30 -14.95
C ASP A 4 -16.94 0.02 -15.14
N ARG A 5 -16.72 -0.39 -16.40
CA ARG A 5 -15.99 -1.63 -16.70
C ARG A 5 -14.55 -1.61 -16.20
N THR A 6 -13.89 -0.46 -16.25
CA THR A 6 -12.51 -0.29 -15.79
C THR A 6 -12.44 -0.37 -14.27
N GLU A 7 -13.34 0.33 -13.58
CA GLU A 7 -13.44 0.27 -12.12
C GLU A 7 -13.77 -1.15 -11.65
N THR A 8 -14.68 -1.84 -12.33
CA THR A 8 -15.00 -3.25 -12.04
C THR A 8 -13.77 -4.14 -12.21
N PHE A 9 -13.03 -3.98 -13.31
CA PHE A 9 -11.80 -4.74 -13.55
C PHE A 9 -10.76 -4.51 -12.46
N VAL A 10 -10.51 -3.25 -12.07
CA VAL A 10 -9.54 -2.92 -11.00
C VAL A 10 -9.98 -3.51 -9.67
N LEU A 11 -11.24 -3.35 -9.28
CA LEU A 11 -11.76 -3.87 -8.02
C LEU A 11 -11.74 -5.41 -7.99
N ALA A 12 -12.05 -6.07 -9.10
CA ALA A 12 -11.99 -7.53 -9.20
C ALA A 12 -10.56 -8.05 -9.04
N ASN A 13 -9.58 -7.44 -9.74
CA ASN A 13 -8.17 -7.82 -9.59
C ASN A 13 -7.67 -7.59 -8.16
N ALA A 14 -8.00 -6.44 -7.56
CA ALA A 14 -7.64 -6.15 -6.18
C ALA A 14 -8.25 -7.17 -5.20
N ALA A 15 -9.52 -7.54 -5.38
CA ALA A 15 -10.19 -8.54 -4.55
C ALA A 15 -9.59 -9.95 -4.72
N ILE A 16 -9.23 -10.34 -5.95
CA ILE A 16 -8.60 -11.63 -6.24
C ILE A 16 -7.21 -11.70 -5.59
N LEU A 17 -6.37 -10.67 -5.76
CA LEU A 17 -5.05 -10.61 -5.16
C LEU A 17 -5.14 -10.61 -3.64
N PHE A 18 -6.03 -9.79 -3.07
CA PHE A 18 -6.25 -9.76 -1.63
C PHE A 18 -6.72 -11.14 -1.10
N GLY A 19 -7.72 -11.74 -1.74
CA GLY A 19 -8.23 -13.06 -1.38
C GLY A 19 -7.19 -14.17 -1.51
N LEU A 20 -6.35 -14.12 -2.54
CA LEU A 20 -5.21 -15.03 -2.71
C LEU A 20 -4.20 -14.86 -1.56
N GLY A 21 -3.87 -13.63 -1.19
CA GLY A 21 -2.99 -13.35 -0.04
C GLY A 21 -3.55 -13.93 1.26
N VAL A 22 -4.85 -13.71 1.54
CA VAL A 22 -5.52 -14.29 2.71
C VAL A 22 -5.52 -15.82 2.66
N PHE A 23 -5.79 -16.42 1.50
CA PHE A 23 -5.76 -17.87 1.36
C PHE A 23 -4.34 -18.43 1.62
N LEU A 24 -3.33 -17.83 1.00
CA LEU A 24 -1.93 -18.25 1.16
C LEU A 24 -1.44 -18.10 2.61
N SER A 25 -1.89 -17.07 3.34
CA SER A 25 -1.49 -16.88 4.73
C SER A 25 -1.92 -18.03 5.65
N PHE A 26 -2.97 -18.78 5.29
CA PHE A 26 -3.42 -19.96 6.03
C PHE A 26 -2.88 -21.28 5.48
N VAL A 27 -2.78 -21.41 4.15
CA VAL A 27 -2.48 -22.70 3.51
C VAL A 27 -0.98 -22.94 3.34
N ASN A 28 -0.21 -21.89 3.04
CA ASN A 28 1.23 -22.00 2.81
C ASN A 28 1.93 -20.74 3.30
N HIS A 29 2.16 -20.71 4.62
CA HIS A 29 2.77 -19.57 5.30
C HIS A 29 4.18 -19.25 4.78
N ASP A 30 4.96 -20.27 4.44
CA ASP A 30 6.31 -20.10 3.90
C ASP A 30 6.26 -19.41 2.53
N TYR A 31 5.37 -19.84 1.63
CA TYR A 31 5.20 -19.19 0.32
C TYR A 31 4.66 -17.76 0.46
N PHE A 32 3.73 -17.55 1.39
CA PHE A 32 3.20 -16.22 1.69
C PHE A 32 4.34 -15.25 2.04
N HIS A 33 5.24 -15.64 2.94
CA HIS A 33 6.33 -14.76 3.38
C HIS A 33 7.51 -14.69 2.41
N SER A 34 7.89 -15.79 1.77
CA SER A 34 9.12 -15.87 0.96
C SER A 34 8.95 -15.53 -0.52
N VAL A 35 7.71 -15.50 -1.02
CA VAL A 35 7.44 -15.23 -2.45
C VAL A 35 6.36 -14.17 -2.63
N TYR A 36 5.24 -14.30 -1.91
CA TYR A 36 4.10 -13.40 -2.11
C TYR A 36 4.38 -11.99 -1.56
N THR A 37 4.82 -11.90 -0.31
CA THR A 37 5.13 -10.64 0.39
C THR A 37 6.63 -10.38 0.57
N ALA A 38 7.49 -11.17 -0.08
CA ALA A 38 8.92 -10.94 0.00
C ALA A 38 9.30 -9.62 -0.70
N GLU A 39 10.41 -9.02 -0.25
CA GLU A 39 11.10 -7.96 -0.98
C GLU A 39 11.51 -8.48 -2.37
N ASP A 40 11.37 -7.67 -3.43
CA ASP A 40 11.43 -8.05 -4.85
C ASP A 40 10.40 -9.15 -5.25
N GLY A 41 9.42 -9.42 -4.40
CA GLY A 41 8.40 -10.45 -4.56
C GLY A 41 7.22 -10.02 -5.42
N LEU A 42 6.23 -10.91 -5.53
CA LEU A 42 5.09 -10.69 -6.44
C LEU A 42 4.33 -9.40 -6.13
N LEU A 43 4.10 -9.08 -4.86
CA LEU A 43 3.29 -7.93 -4.46
C LEU A 43 3.98 -6.59 -4.75
N GLU A 44 5.29 -6.53 -4.62
CA GLU A 44 6.10 -5.34 -4.94
C GLU A 44 6.02 -5.03 -6.44
N TRP A 45 6.28 -6.03 -7.30
CA TRP A 45 6.14 -5.87 -8.74
C TRP A 45 4.72 -5.48 -9.18
N LEU A 46 3.69 -6.03 -8.53
CA LEU A 46 2.31 -5.61 -8.77
C LEU A 46 2.05 -4.17 -8.34
N THR A 47 2.69 -3.71 -7.26
CA THR A 47 2.62 -2.32 -6.79
C THR A 47 3.28 -1.38 -7.78
N VAL A 48 4.47 -1.73 -8.30
CA VAL A 48 5.17 -1.00 -9.38
C VAL A 48 4.27 -0.87 -10.60
N LEU A 49 3.69 -1.98 -11.08
CA LEU A 49 2.81 -1.99 -12.24
C LEU A 49 1.55 -1.14 -12.01
N ALA A 50 0.95 -1.21 -10.83
CA ALA A 50 -0.22 -0.42 -10.48
C ALA A 50 0.10 1.09 -10.44
N LEU A 51 1.14 1.49 -9.72
CA LEU A 51 1.57 2.88 -9.60
C LEU A 51 2.04 3.45 -10.95
N GLY A 52 2.82 2.69 -11.71
CA GLY A 52 3.25 3.07 -13.06
C GLY A 52 2.05 3.24 -14.01
N SER A 53 1.08 2.33 -13.98
CA SER A 53 -0.15 2.46 -14.77
C SER A 53 -0.97 3.69 -14.37
N VAL A 54 -1.09 3.99 -13.07
CA VAL A 54 -1.74 5.20 -12.56
C VAL A 54 -1.01 6.45 -13.03
N ALA A 55 0.32 6.48 -12.94
CA ALA A 55 1.14 7.61 -13.40
C ALA A 55 0.89 7.90 -14.89
N VAL A 56 0.97 6.88 -15.74
CA VAL A 56 0.71 7.02 -17.19
C VAL A 56 -0.71 7.47 -17.48
N LEU A 57 -1.71 6.91 -16.79
CA LEU A 57 -3.11 7.31 -16.94
C LEU A 57 -3.34 8.78 -16.54
N LEU A 58 -2.76 9.23 -15.43
CA LEU A 58 -2.90 10.60 -14.95
C LEU A 58 -2.17 11.59 -15.87
N ALA A 59 -0.95 11.30 -16.28
CA ALA A 59 -0.21 12.10 -17.26
C ALA A 59 -0.95 12.18 -18.60
N GLY A 60 -1.47 11.05 -19.09
CA GLY A 60 -2.26 10.99 -20.33
C GLY A 60 -3.56 11.80 -20.24
N ARG A 61 -4.28 11.73 -19.11
CA ARG A 61 -5.47 12.55 -18.86
C ARG A 61 -5.14 14.02 -18.75
N LEU A 62 -4.07 14.37 -18.03
CA LEU A 62 -3.58 15.74 -17.93
C LEU A 62 -3.30 16.29 -19.33
N TRP A 63 -2.57 15.57 -20.17
CA TRP A 63 -2.26 15.99 -21.53
C TRP A 63 -3.51 16.13 -22.40
N LYS A 64 -4.36 15.09 -22.45
CA LYS A 64 -5.56 15.05 -23.30
C LYS A 64 -6.57 16.13 -22.95
N TYR A 65 -6.76 16.41 -21.66
CA TYR A 65 -7.80 17.31 -21.17
C TYR A 65 -7.26 18.66 -20.66
N ARG A 66 -5.97 18.98 -20.83
CA ARG A 66 -5.33 20.21 -20.31
C ARG A 66 -6.05 21.53 -20.63
N HIS A 67 -6.77 21.57 -21.76
CA HIS A 67 -7.52 22.76 -22.22
C HIS A 67 -8.89 22.89 -21.54
N LEU A 68 -9.45 21.80 -21.00
CA LEU A 68 -10.73 21.76 -20.30
C LEU A 68 -10.57 21.88 -18.77
N LEU A 69 -9.35 21.64 -18.28
CA LEU A 69 -9.04 21.63 -16.85
C LEU A 69 -8.67 23.02 -16.34
N SER A 70 -9.18 23.38 -15.17
CA SER A 70 -8.71 24.55 -14.44
C SER A 70 -7.24 24.36 -14.03
N TRP A 71 -6.54 25.46 -13.70
CA TRP A 71 -5.15 25.34 -13.25
C TRP A 71 -5.02 24.46 -12.01
N ARG A 72 -5.98 24.50 -11.07
CA ARG A 72 -6.02 23.67 -9.86
C ARG A 72 -6.12 22.19 -10.20
N GLN A 73 -7.02 21.84 -11.11
CA GLN A 73 -7.21 20.47 -11.57
C GLN A 73 -5.97 19.95 -12.31
N ARG A 74 -5.31 20.79 -13.11
CA ARG A 74 -4.03 20.45 -13.73
C ARG A 74 -2.95 20.19 -12.68
N SER A 75 -2.83 21.07 -11.69
CA SER A 75 -1.84 20.95 -10.62
C SER A 75 -2.03 19.66 -9.81
N ILE A 76 -3.26 19.31 -9.43
CA ILE A 76 -3.49 18.08 -8.65
C ILE A 76 -3.24 16.83 -9.49
N LEU A 77 -3.63 16.80 -10.77
CA LEU A 77 -3.34 15.66 -11.64
C LEU A 77 -1.84 15.50 -11.89
N ALA A 78 -1.13 16.61 -12.09
CA ALA A 78 0.33 16.60 -12.21
C ALA A 78 0.99 16.10 -10.92
N ALA A 79 0.57 16.62 -9.76
CA ALA A 79 1.11 16.20 -8.47
C ALA A 79 0.87 14.72 -8.20
N LEU A 80 -0.35 14.21 -8.45
CA LEU A 80 -0.67 12.78 -8.30
C LEU A 80 0.09 11.91 -9.30
N SER A 81 0.28 12.39 -10.53
CA SER A 81 1.09 11.68 -11.53
C SER A 81 2.55 11.57 -11.08
N VAL A 82 3.14 12.66 -10.60
CA VAL A 82 4.52 12.68 -10.08
C VAL A 82 4.63 11.80 -8.84
N LEU A 83 3.65 11.86 -7.92
CA LEU A 83 3.63 11.03 -6.73
C LEU A 83 3.54 9.53 -7.07
N ALA A 84 2.73 9.17 -8.06
CA ALA A 84 2.63 7.79 -8.53
C ALA A 84 3.93 7.32 -9.21
N THR A 85 4.57 8.17 -10.03
CA THR A 85 5.90 7.88 -10.59
C THR A 85 6.95 7.73 -9.50
N PHE A 86 6.94 8.61 -8.49
CA PHE A 86 7.83 8.54 -7.35
C PHE A 86 7.65 7.22 -6.60
N GLY A 87 6.42 6.86 -6.25
CA GLY A 87 6.13 5.59 -5.59
C GLY A 87 6.58 4.39 -6.41
N ALA A 88 6.28 4.33 -7.71
CA ALA A 88 6.74 3.25 -8.58
C ALA A 88 8.27 3.19 -8.68
N GLY A 89 8.93 4.35 -8.72
CA GLY A 89 10.38 4.46 -8.77
C GLY A 89 11.04 3.99 -7.48
N GLU A 90 10.51 4.38 -6.33
CA GLU A 90 10.97 3.92 -5.01
C GLU A 90 10.93 2.38 -4.95
N GLU A 91 9.81 1.77 -5.33
CA GLU A 91 9.60 0.30 -5.33
C GLU A 91 10.50 -0.47 -6.32
N ILE A 92 11.20 0.18 -7.26
CA ILE A 92 12.21 -0.47 -8.12
C ILE A 92 13.61 0.12 -7.93
N SER A 93 13.82 0.84 -6.85
CA SER A 93 15.13 1.43 -6.53
C SER A 93 15.61 2.37 -7.63
N TRP A 94 14.68 3.12 -8.23
CA TRP A 94 14.90 4.01 -9.37
C TRP A 94 15.57 3.34 -10.58
N GLY A 95 15.42 2.02 -10.73
CA GLY A 95 16.06 1.26 -11.79
C GLY A 95 17.55 1.04 -11.59
N GLN A 96 18.06 1.17 -10.36
CA GLN A 96 19.46 0.97 -9.99
C GLN A 96 20.07 -0.29 -10.63
N ARG A 97 19.37 -1.42 -10.53
CA ARG A 97 19.78 -2.72 -11.10
C ARG A 97 19.92 -2.68 -12.62
N LEU A 98 18.97 -2.04 -13.30
CA LEU A 98 18.93 -1.95 -14.77
C LEU A 98 20.01 -1.02 -15.32
N LEU A 99 20.35 0.02 -14.55
CA LEU A 99 21.31 1.05 -14.95
C LEU A 99 22.72 0.78 -14.41
N ALA A 100 22.93 -0.33 -13.69
CA ALA A 100 24.18 -0.68 -13.02
C ALA A 100 24.74 0.49 -12.17
N ILE A 101 23.85 1.14 -11.41
CA ILE A 101 24.20 2.23 -10.52
C ILE A 101 24.64 1.66 -9.18
N ASP A 102 25.85 2.01 -8.74
CA ASP A 102 26.33 1.66 -7.41
C ASP A 102 25.70 2.57 -6.35
N SER A 103 25.41 1.98 -5.19
CA SER A 103 24.96 2.73 -4.01
C SER A 103 26.13 3.50 -3.39
N SER A 104 25.88 4.74 -2.97
CA SER A 104 26.88 5.51 -2.22
C SER A 104 27.04 4.97 -0.79
N GLU A 105 28.14 5.34 -0.12
CA GLU A 105 28.40 4.95 1.28
C GLU A 105 27.22 5.25 2.22
N PHE A 106 26.49 6.34 1.96
CA PHE A 106 25.30 6.69 2.71
C PHE A 106 24.23 5.59 2.62
N PHE A 107 23.89 5.14 1.40
CA PHE A 107 22.89 4.10 1.20
C PHE A 107 23.38 2.74 1.67
N LEU A 108 24.65 2.40 1.48
CA LEU A 108 25.23 1.15 1.99
C LEU A 108 25.12 1.02 3.52
N SER A 109 25.15 2.15 4.24
CA SER A 109 25.10 2.18 5.71
C SER A 109 23.71 2.42 6.30
N HIS A 110 22.80 3.05 5.54
CA HIS A 110 21.49 3.46 6.06
C HIS A 110 20.30 2.83 5.33
N ASN A 111 20.49 2.15 4.20
CA ASN A 111 19.42 1.46 3.47
C ASN A 111 19.44 -0.04 3.82
N LYS A 112 18.28 -0.61 4.16
CA LYS A 112 18.16 -2.02 4.55
C LYS A 112 18.54 -3.01 3.45
N GLN A 113 18.38 -2.62 2.19
CA GLN A 113 18.72 -3.41 1.01
C GLN A 113 19.94 -2.88 0.28
N GLN A 114 20.61 -1.87 0.86
CA GLN A 114 21.78 -1.24 0.26
C GLN A 114 21.46 -0.60 -1.11
N GLU A 115 20.24 -0.11 -1.29
CA GLU A 115 19.74 0.50 -2.52
C GLU A 115 19.65 2.03 -2.46
N ILE A 116 19.49 2.69 -3.61
CA ILE A 116 19.39 4.15 -3.72
C ILE A 116 17.99 4.74 -3.44
N ASN A 117 16.99 3.91 -3.16
CA ASN A 117 15.66 4.40 -2.79
C ASN A 117 15.63 4.99 -1.37
N LEU A 118 14.66 5.86 -1.14
CA LEU A 118 14.45 6.50 0.15
C LEU A 118 13.58 5.64 1.07
N HIS A 119 12.66 4.86 0.52
CA HIS A 119 11.71 4.09 1.33
C HIS A 119 12.42 2.99 2.15
N ASN A 120 13.53 2.40 1.69
CA ASN A 120 14.25 1.36 2.45
C ASN A 120 15.28 1.92 3.43
N LEU A 121 15.36 3.25 3.57
CA LEU A 121 16.19 3.88 4.59
C LEU A 121 15.70 3.52 6.00
N ALA A 122 16.68 3.31 6.88
CA ALA A 122 16.52 3.14 8.31
C ALA A 122 17.49 4.07 9.02
N VAL A 123 16.98 5.18 9.58
CA VAL A 123 17.79 6.21 10.22
C VAL A 123 17.37 6.32 11.68
N GLY A 124 18.33 6.19 12.60
CA GLY A 124 18.06 6.29 14.04
C GLY A 124 17.08 5.25 14.57
N GLY A 125 17.05 4.05 13.97
CA GLY A 125 16.12 2.97 14.35
C GLY A 125 14.71 3.10 13.77
N VAL A 126 14.42 4.16 13.01
CA VAL A 126 13.14 4.37 12.33
C VAL A 126 13.24 3.93 10.88
N SER A 127 12.36 3.02 10.44
CA SER A 127 12.28 2.60 9.04
C SER A 127 11.36 3.54 8.27
N ILE A 128 11.85 4.17 7.21
CA ILE A 128 11.04 5.11 6.42
C ILE A 128 9.81 4.41 5.82
N ASN A 129 9.98 3.25 5.17
CA ASN A 129 8.85 2.49 4.60
C ASN A 129 7.83 2.08 5.67
N LYS A 130 8.26 1.33 6.70
CA LYS A 130 7.36 0.74 7.69
C LYS A 130 6.74 1.78 8.65
N ASP A 131 7.53 2.73 9.14
CA ASP A 131 7.08 3.63 10.20
C ASP A 131 6.50 4.94 9.69
N ILE A 132 7.00 5.44 8.55
CA ILE A 132 6.55 6.73 8.01
C ILE A 132 5.57 6.52 6.87
N PHE A 133 5.96 5.83 5.80
CA PHE A 133 5.12 5.69 4.61
C PHE A 133 3.90 4.83 4.88
N SER A 134 4.07 3.63 5.41
CA SER A 134 2.95 2.72 5.67
C SER A 134 1.91 3.35 6.61
N LYS A 135 2.33 3.89 7.76
CA LYS A 135 1.42 4.49 8.75
C LYS A 135 0.87 5.83 8.29
N GLY A 136 1.70 6.67 7.68
CA GLY A 136 1.30 8.00 7.18
C GLY A 136 0.30 7.91 6.05
N ILE A 137 0.56 7.06 5.05
CA ILE A 137 -0.37 6.82 3.93
C ILE A 137 -1.67 6.22 4.44
N LEU A 138 -1.61 5.22 5.34
CA LEU A 138 -2.80 4.64 5.97
C LEU A 138 -3.65 5.71 6.67
N LEU A 139 -3.02 6.55 7.49
CA LEU A 139 -3.71 7.64 8.19
C LEU A 139 -4.37 8.61 7.21
N LEU A 140 -3.63 9.10 6.21
CA LEU A 140 -4.17 10.00 5.18
C LEU A 140 -5.34 9.36 4.44
N PHE A 141 -5.25 8.08 4.12
CA PHE A 141 -6.29 7.35 3.41
C PHE A 141 -7.55 7.15 4.26
N VAL A 142 -7.41 6.80 5.53
CA VAL A 142 -8.53 6.70 6.49
C VAL A 142 -9.19 8.07 6.69
N LEU A 143 -8.40 9.13 6.86
CA LEU A 143 -8.92 10.50 6.97
C LEU A 143 -9.66 10.91 5.71
N TYR A 144 -9.12 10.59 4.52
CA TYR A 144 -9.80 10.84 3.26
C TYR A 144 -11.14 10.09 3.17
N LEU A 145 -11.15 8.77 3.34
CA LEU A 145 -12.38 7.97 3.22
C LEU A 145 -13.42 8.31 4.29
N GLY A 146 -12.99 8.61 5.52
CA GLY A 146 -13.85 8.91 6.65
C GLY A 146 -14.38 10.34 6.65
N LEU A 147 -13.55 11.33 6.30
CA LEU A 147 -13.89 12.74 6.48
C LEU A 147 -14.35 13.44 5.20
N ILE A 148 -13.86 13.04 4.01
CA ILE A 148 -14.09 13.84 2.80
C ILE A 148 -15.57 13.98 2.45
N LYS A 149 -16.33 12.90 2.61
CA LYS A 149 -17.76 12.84 2.27
C LYS A 149 -18.63 13.61 3.28
N PRO A 150 -18.48 13.41 4.61
CA PRO A 150 -19.13 14.29 5.58
C PRO A 150 -18.80 15.76 5.35
N LEU A 151 -17.52 16.10 5.16
CA LEU A 151 -17.07 17.48 4.91
C LEU A 151 -17.73 18.08 3.66
N TYR A 152 -17.83 17.31 2.58
CA TYR A 152 -18.49 17.74 1.33
C TYR A 152 -19.96 18.14 1.55
N HIS A 153 -20.68 17.43 2.42
CA HIS A 153 -22.10 17.69 2.69
C HIS A 153 -22.34 18.68 3.83
N ALA A 154 -21.40 18.83 4.76
CA ALA A 154 -21.54 19.68 5.93
C ALA A 154 -21.26 21.17 5.67
N SER A 155 -20.42 21.50 4.66
CA SER A 155 -20.00 22.88 4.42
C SER A 155 -20.02 23.26 2.94
N ALA A 156 -20.74 24.34 2.62
CA ALA A 156 -20.74 24.91 1.27
C ALA A 156 -19.34 25.39 0.84
N PHE A 157 -18.52 25.84 1.79
CA PHE A 157 -17.13 26.21 1.52
C PHE A 157 -16.30 24.98 1.14
N ALA A 158 -16.38 23.91 1.94
CA ALA A 158 -15.65 22.67 1.66
C ALA A 158 -16.07 22.08 0.30
N ARG A 159 -17.36 22.04 0.01
CA ARG A 159 -17.91 21.63 -1.29
C ARG A 159 -17.30 22.42 -2.45
N ARG A 160 -17.33 23.75 -2.39
CA ARG A 160 -16.74 24.63 -3.42
C ARG A 160 -15.24 24.39 -3.60
N LEU A 161 -14.51 24.18 -2.51
CA LEU A 161 -13.08 23.90 -2.55
C LEU A 161 -12.82 22.55 -3.24
N LEU A 162 -13.48 21.49 -2.80
CA LEU A 162 -13.33 20.13 -3.35
C LEU A 162 -13.72 20.08 -4.84
N ASP A 163 -14.83 20.72 -5.22
CA ASP A 163 -15.26 20.83 -6.62
C ASP A 163 -14.22 21.61 -7.46
N ALA A 164 -13.67 22.70 -6.93
CA ALA A 164 -12.68 23.51 -7.63
C ALA A 164 -11.34 22.79 -7.86
N TRP A 165 -10.93 21.93 -6.92
CA TRP A 165 -9.77 21.05 -7.06
C TRP A 165 -10.10 19.75 -7.81
N GLY A 166 -11.38 19.46 -8.07
CA GLY A 166 -11.80 18.22 -8.72
C GLY A 166 -11.55 16.98 -7.87
N ILE A 167 -11.61 17.10 -6.55
CA ILE A 167 -11.39 15.97 -5.63
C ILE A 167 -12.58 15.01 -5.72
N PRO A 168 -12.37 13.73 -6.08
CA PRO A 168 -13.45 12.77 -6.17
C PRO A 168 -14.02 12.46 -4.78
N ILE A 169 -15.34 12.25 -4.71
CA ILE A 169 -16.00 11.83 -3.47
C ILE A 169 -16.16 10.30 -3.50
N PRO A 170 -15.65 9.57 -2.49
CA PRO A 170 -15.73 8.12 -2.44
C PRO A 170 -17.18 7.62 -2.50
N LYS A 171 -17.40 6.59 -3.33
CA LYS A 171 -18.68 5.91 -3.42
C LYS A 171 -18.87 4.98 -2.22
N ARG A 172 -20.12 4.66 -1.88
CA ARG A 172 -20.46 3.85 -0.69
C ARG A 172 -19.71 2.51 -0.65
N TYR A 173 -19.60 1.80 -1.78
CA TYR A 173 -18.90 0.52 -1.82
C TYR A 173 -17.38 0.64 -1.65
N GLN A 174 -16.76 1.78 -2.00
CA GLN A 174 -15.33 1.99 -1.79
C GLN A 174 -15.04 2.12 -0.29
N TYR A 175 -15.90 2.86 0.42
CA TYR A 175 -15.85 2.96 1.87
C TYR A 175 -16.08 1.60 2.54
N LEU A 176 -17.16 0.89 2.19
CA LEU A 176 -17.48 -0.41 2.78
C LEU A 176 -16.43 -1.49 2.45
N GLY A 177 -15.94 -1.51 1.21
CA GLY A 177 -14.89 -2.45 0.80
C GLY A 177 -13.60 -2.24 1.57
N TYR A 178 -13.22 -0.98 1.83
CA TYR A 178 -12.04 -0.70 2.62
C TYR A 178 -12.20 -1.07 4.10
N LEU A 179 -13.36 -0.81 4.70
CA LEU A 179 -13.66 -1.28 6.05
C LEU A 179 -13.59 -2.80 6.16
N LEU A 180 -14.06 -3.53 5.14
CA LEU A 180 -13.95 -4.98 5.07
C LEU A 180 -12.48 -5.43 5.02
N VAL A 181 -11.65 -4.80 4.18
CA VAL A 181 -10.22 -5.11 4.10
C VAL A 181 -9.54 -4.90 5.46
N ILE A 182 -9.77 -3.76 6.12
CA ILE A 182 -9.23 -3.49 7.46
C ILE A 182 -9.70 -4.57 8.44
N ALA A 183 -11.01 -4.85 8.50
CA ALA A 183 -11.56 -5.82 9.43
C ALA A 183 -10.97 -7.22 9.24
N VAL A 184 -10.77 -7.65 7.98
CA VAL A 184 -10.13 -8.94 7.68
C VAL A 184 -8.67 -8.91 8.11
N VAL A 185 -7.89 -7.91 7.74
CA VAL A 185 -6.45 -7.82 8.08
C VAL A 185 -6.25 -7.79 9.60
N GLU A 186 -6.99 -6.95 10.32
CA GLU A 186 -6.94 -6.88 11.79
C GLU A 186 -7.37 -8.20 12.43
N GLY A 187 -8.41 -8.86 11.89
CA GLY A 187 -8.81 -10.19 12.33
C GLY A 187 -7.69 -11.22 12.17
N LEU A 188 -7.01 -11.25 11.02
CA LEU A 188 -5.88 -12.14 10.76
C LEU A 188 -4.71 -11.87 11.69
N VAL A 189 -4.34 -10.60 11.89
CA VAL A 189 -3.25 -10.20 12.79
C VAL A 189 -3.55 -10.62 14.22
N ASN A 190 -4.77 -10.39 14.71
CA ASN A 190 -5.17 -10.79 16.06
C ASN A 190 -5.19 -12.32 16.24
N MET A 191 -5.60 -13.07 15.22
CA MET A 191 -5.52 -14.54 15.24
C MET A 191 -4.06 -15.03 15.27
N ALA A 192 -3.18 -14.39 14.51
CA ALA A 192 -1.76 -14.75 14.46
C ALA A 192 -1.01 -14.41 15.75
N THR A 193 -1.36 -13.31 16.42
CA THR A 193 -0.73 -12.89 17.69
C THR A 193 -1.34 -13.56 18.93
N GLY A 194 -2.60 -14.02 18.84
CA GLY A 194 -3.31 -14.72 19.93
C GLY A 194 -3.15 -16.25 19.94
N ALA A 195 -2.57 -16.86 18.90
CA ALA A 195 -2.32 -18.30 18.87
C ALA A 195 -1.03 -18.65 19.65
N PRO A 196 -1.05 -19.65 20.56
CA PRO A 196 0.17 -20.11 21.22
C PRO A 196 1.16 -20.59 20.15
N ARG A 197 2.40 -20.11 20.22
CA ARG A 197 3.41 -20.45 19.22
C ARG A 197 3.56 -21.97 19.20
N ARG A 198 3.49 -22.59 18.03
CA ARG A 198 3.58 -24.06 17.87
C ARG A 198 4.81 -24.69 18.54
N GLY A 199 5.86 -23.89 18.83
CA GLY A 199 7.05 -24.30 19.58
C GLY A 199 6.90 -24.35 21.11
N GLU A 200 5.86 -23.75 21.70
CA GLU A 200 5.57 -23.84 23.14
C GLU A 200 4.88 -25.17 23.50
N LEU A 201 4.11 -25.75 22.57
CA LEU A 201 3.47 -27.05 22.76
C LEU A 201 4.49 -28.20 22.76
N THR A 202 5.58 -28.07 22.00
CA THR A 202 6.68 -29.06 22.01
C THR A 202 7.62 -28.91 23.21
N GLY A 203 7.63 -27.75 23.89
CA GLY A 203 8.40 -27.53 25.12
C GLY A 203 7.68 -27.96 26.39
N ALA A 204 6.35 -28.06 26.36
CA ALA A 204 5.55 -28.48 27.51
C ALA A 204 5.58 -30.01 27.73
N GLU A 205 5.87 -30.82 26.71
CA GLU A 205 5.93 -32.28 26.83
C GLU A 205 7.28 -32.81 27.36
N SER A 206 8.36 -32.00 27.36
CA SER A 206 9.69 -32.44 27.84
C SER A 206 9.88 -32.34 29.36
N HIS A 207 8.93 -31.76 30.10
CA HIS A 207 9.00 -31.60 31.56
C HIS A 207 8.26 -32.70 32.35
N LEU A 208 7.72 -33.72 31.68
CA LEU A 208 7.09 -34.89 32.30
C LEU A 208 7.98 -36.13 32.16
N SER A 209 9.16 -36.10 32.75
CA SER A 209 9.95 -37.33 33.02
C SER A 209 10.01 -37.53 34.54
N PRO A 210 9.61 -38.70 35.09
CA PRO A 210 9.65 -38.93 36.53
C PRO A 210 11.09 -39.18 36.99
N GLU A 211 11.48 -38.51 38.08
CA GLU A 211 12.73 -38.74 38.82
C GLU A 211 12.80 -40.20 39.29
N PRO A 212 13.92 -40.92 39.09
CA PRO A 212 14.12 -42.23 39.70
C PRO A 212 14.62 -42.08 41.15
N ALA A 213 14.03 -42.89 42.03
CA ALA A 213 14.48 -43.13 43.40
C ALA A 213 15.73 -44.02 43.46
#